data_AF-A0A6J4RE15-F1
#
_entry.id   AF-A0A6J4RE15-F1
#
_cell.length_a   1.000
_cell.length_b   1.000
_cell.length_c   1.000
_cell.angle_alpha   90.00
_cell.angle_beta   90.00
_cell.angle_gamma   90.00
#
_symmetry.space_group_name_H-M   'P 1'
#
loop_
_entity.id
_entity.type
_entity.pdbx_description
1 polymer ?
#
loop_
_entity_poly.entity_id
_entity_poly.type
_entity_poly.pdbx_seq_one_letter_code
_entity_poly.pdbx_strand_id
1 'polypeptide(L)' 'EEDEDPADGEVVVALLRGGEEVTVKRIFRESGEGGEFVRLRPENGDHEDLVVPAEEAEVQGRVVYVVHPPRGRRR' A
#
# COMPACT_ATOMS: atom_id res chain seq x y z
N GLU A 1 -18.15 -0.51 12.56
CA GLU A 1 -17.49 0.60 11.86
C GLU A 1 -17.30 0.10 10.45
N GLU A 2 -17.88 0.74 9.45
CA GLU A 2 -17.63 0.38 8.06
C GLU A 2 -16.20 0.85 7.79
N ASP A 3 -15.25 -0.08 7.70
CA ASP A 3 -13.93 0.23 7.17
C ASP A 3 -14.13 0.71 5.74
N GLU A 4 -14.23 2.03 5.56
CA GLU A 4 -14.36 2.67 4.26
C GLU A 4 -13.17 2.24 3.41
N ASP A 5 -13.45 1.61 2.27
CA ASP A 5 -12.44 1.23 1.29
C ASP A 5 -11.55 2.45 1.00
N PRO A 6 -10.23 2.37 1.24
CA PRO A 6 -9.37 3.54 1.16
C PRO A 6 -9.40 4.15 -0.25
N ALA A 7 -9.50 5.47 -0.31
CA ALA A 7 -9.58 6.18 -1.57
C ALA A 7 -8.24 6.12 -2.34
N ASP A 8 -8.28 6.41 -3.64
CA ASP A 8 -7.05 6.56 -4.41
C ASP A 8 -6.23 7.73 -3.87
N GLY A 9 -4.92 7.54 -3.86
CA GLY A 9 -3.99 8.46 -3.23
C GLY A 9 -3.84 8.25 -1.73
N GLU A 10 -4.51 7.29 -1.08
CA GLU A 10 -4.27 7.02 0.35
C GLU A 10 -3.11 6.06 0.58
N VAL A 11 -2.46 6.17 1.74
CA VAL A 11 -1.40 5.23 2.14
C VAL A 11 -2.07 4.02 2.78
N VAL A 12 -1.79 2.84 2.24
CA VAL A 12 -2.41 1.59 2.67
C VAL A 12 -1.37 0.54 3.05
N VAL A 13 -1.80 -0.42 3.86
CA VAL A 13 -1.12 -1.70 4.01
C VAL A 13 -1.76 -2.67 3.03
N ALA A 14 -0.96 -3.29 2.18
CA ALA A 14 -1.43 -4.29 1.22
C ALA A 14 -0.64 -5.59 1.35
N LEU A 15 -1.35 -6.71 1.23
CA LEU A 15 -0.78 -8.03 1.04
C LEU A 15 -0.74 -8.32 -0.46
N LEU A 16 0.41 -8.81 -0.92
CA LEU A 16 0.64 -9.14 -2.32
C LEU A 16 0.89 -10.64 -2.47
N ARG A 17 0.57 -11.18 -3.65
CA ARG A 17 0.84 -12.59 -4.03
C ARG A 17 0.26 -13.57 -2.99
N GLY A 18 -1.00 -13.39 -2.62
CA GLY A 18 -1.66 -14.27 -1.63
C GLY A 18 -1.07 -14.19 -0.21
N GLY A 19 -0.42 -13.07 0.16
CA GLY A 19 0.09 -12.83 1.51
C GLY A 19 1.58 -13.12 1.71
N GLU A 20 2.32 -13.46 0.66
CA GLU A 20 3.77 -13.69 0.73
C GLU A 20 4.57 -12.40 0.98
N GLU A 21 4.04 -11.25 0.56
CA GLU A 21 4.69 -9.94 0.72
C GLU A 21 3.71 -8.93 1.33
N VAL A 22 4.17 -8.17 2.32
CA VAL A 22 3.45 -7.03 2.90
C VAL A 22 4.13 -5.74 2.49
N THR A 23 3.33 -4.74 2.10
CA THR A 23 3.86 -3.44 1.68
C THR A 23 3.06 -2.27 2.23
N VAL A 24 3.72 -1.13 2.37
CA VAL A 24 3.10 0.15 2.75
C VAL A 24 3.40 1.17 1.66
N LYS A 25 2.37 1.51 0.87
CA LYS A 25 2.48 2.33 -0.33
C LYS A 25 1.20 3.14 -0.54
N ARG A 26 1.27 4.14 -1.41
CA ARG A 26 0.09 4.90 -1.84
C ARG A 26 -0.66 4.15 -2.93
N ILE A 27 -1.96 3.92 -2.77
CA ILE A 27 -2.78 3.13 -3.70
C ILE A 27 -3.40 3.99 -4.81
N PHE A 28 -3.42 3.47 -6.03
CA PHE A 28 -4.19 4.01 -7.14
C PHE A 28 -4.80 2.85 -7.93
N ARG A 29 -6.13 2.85 -8.12
CA ARG A 29 -6.83 1.85 -8.92
C ARG A 29 -6.90 2.32 -10.37
N GLU A 30 -6.56 1.44 -11.30
CA GLU A 30 -6.55 1.71 -12.74
C GLU A 30 -7.32 0.62 -13.48
N SER A 31 -8.11 1.01 -14.48
CA SER A 31 -8.79 0.08 -15.39
C SER A 31 -8.23 0.26 -16.79
N GLY A 32 -7.88 -0.85 -17.46
CA GLY A 32 -7.29 -0.82 -18.80
C GLY A 32 -7.72 -1.98 -19.69
N GLU A 33 -7.17 -2.01 -20.91
CA GLU A 33 -7.32 -3.12 -21.86
C GLU A 33 -6.57 -4.34 -21.33
N GLY A 34 -7.21 -5.11 -20.45
CA GLY A 34 -6.59 -6.23 -19.73
C GLY A 34 -7.15 -6.49 -18.34
N GLY A 35 -8.02 -5.62 -17.81
CA GLY A 35 -8.68 -5.80 -16.51
C GLY A 35 -8.41 -4.66 -15.54
N GLU A 36 -8.57 -4.97 -14.24
CA GLU A 36 -8.37 -4.06 -13.13
C GLU A 36 -6.96 -4.24 -12.55
N PHE A 37 -6.28 -3.12 -12.32
CA PHE A 37 -4.92 -3.07 -11.80
C PHE A 37 -4.85 -2.13 -10.61
N VAL A 38 -3.88 -2.40 -9.75
CA VAL A 38 -3.53 -1.54 -8.62
C VAL A 38 -2.10 -1.08 -8.80
N ARG A 39 -1.90 0.23 -8.82
CA ARG A 39 -0.59 0.87 -8.74
C ARG A 39 -0.30 1.30 -7.32
N LEU A 40 0.81 0.80 -6.79
CA LEU A 40 1.32 1.10 -5.47
C LEU A 40 2.57 1.96 -5.61
N ARG A 41 2.45 3.24 -5.25
CA ARG A 41 3.54 4.22 -5.36
C ARG A 41 4.32 4.35 -4.05
N PRO A 42 5.66 4.33 -4.08
CA PRO A 42 6.47 4.66 -2.92
C PRO A 42 6.46 6.17 -2.65
N GLU A 43 6.63 6.56 -1.39
CA GLU A 43 6.82 7.97 -0.99
C GLU A 43 8.30 8.41 -1.00
N ASN A 44 9.20 7.51 -1.41
CA ASN A 44 10.63 7.77 -1.52
C ASN A 44 11.06 7.54 -2.99
N GLY A 45 11.82 8.48 -3.56
CA GLY A 45 12.24 8.45 -4.97
C GLY A 45 13.24 7.36 -5.35
N ASP A 46 13.68 6.53 -4.40
CA ASP A 46 14.60 5.40 -4.62
C ASP A 46 13.89 4.11 -5.08
N HIS A 47 12.56 4.09 -5.08
CA HIS A 47 11.77 2.93 -5.46
C HIS A 47 10.85 3.22 -6.64
N GLU A 48 10.64 2.21 -7.48
CA GLU A 48 9.73 2.29 -8.62
C GLU A 48 8.27 2.03 -8.19
N ASP A 49 7.33 2.53 -9.00
CA ASP A 49 5.91 2.19 -8.87
C ASP A 49 5.71 0.69 -9.11
N LEU A 50 4.91 0.04 -8.26
CA LEU A 50 4.56 -1.37 -8.44
C LEU A 50 3.14 -1.46 -9.00
N VAL A 51 2.98 -2.03 -10.20
CA VAL A 51 1.66 -2.28 -10.81
C VAL A 51 1.39 -3.77 -10.80
N VAL A 52 0.27 -4.17 -10.19
CA VAL A 52 -0.16 -5.57 -10.09
C VAL A 52 -1.63 -5.71 -10.47
N PRO A 53 -2.09 -6.89 -10.95
CA PRO A 53 -3.51 -7.18 -11.08
C PRO A 53 -4.24 -6.96 -9.76
N ALA A 54 -5.46 -6.42 -9.79
CA ALA A 54 -6.20 -6.10 -8.57
C ALA A 54 -6.46 -7.35 -7.70
N GLU A 55 -6.63 -8.52 -8.32
CA GLU A 55 -6.81 -9.79 -7.62
C GLU A 55 -5.58 -10.25 -6.82
N GLU A 56 -4.39 -9.75 -7.15
CA GLU A 56 -3.14 -10.09 -6.44
C GLU A 56 -2.84 -9.13 -5.28
N ALA A 57 -3.64 -8.08 -5.09
CA ALA A 57 -3.45 -7.05 -4.08
C ALA A 57 -4.63 -6.98 -3.11
N GLU A 58 -4.42 -7.48 -1.89
CA GLU A 58 -5.42 -7.41 -0.83
C GLU A 58 -5.11 -6.24 0.12
N VAL A 59 -5.93 -5.21 0.08
CA VAL A 59 -5.80 -4.06 0.97
C VAL A 59 -6.29 -4.43 2.37
N GLN A 60 -5.38 -4.35 3.35
CA GLN A 60 -5.68 -4.64 4.75
C GLN A 60 -6.28 -3.43 5.48
N GLY A 61 -6.05 -2.22 4.96
CA GLY A 61 -6.59 -0.98 5.51
C GLY A 61 -5.70 0.23 5.26
N ARG A 62 -6.20 1.38 5.70
CA ARG A 62 -5.52 2.67 5.62
C ARG A 62 -4.52 2.87 6.75
N VAL A 63 -3.37 3.45 6.44
CA VAL A 63 -2.42 3.94 7.45
C VAL A 63 -2.90 5.28 8.01
N VAL A 64 -3.17 5.33 9.32
CA VAL A 64 -3.65 6.53 10.02
C VAL A 64 -2.61 7.21 10.91
N TYR A 65 -1.58 6.48 11.35
CA TYR A 65 -0.52 7.03 12.19
C TYR A 65 0.80 6.26 12.02
N VAL A 66 1.91 6.92 12.32
CA VAL A 66 3.24 6.31 12.41
C VAL A 66 3.83 6.60 13.77
N VAL A 67 4.30 5.57 14.46
CA VAL A 67 4.97 5.71 15.75
C VAL A 67 6.48 5.57 15.54
N HIS A 68 7.22 6.65 15.79
CA HIS A 68 8.68 6.60 15.80
C HIS A 68 9.16 6.34 17.24
N PRO A 69 9.66 5.14 17.58
CA PRO A 69 10.15 4.89 18.93
C PRO A 69 11.33 5.82 19.23
N PRO A 70 11.46 6.32 20.47
CA PRO A 70 12.61 7.12 20.85
C PRO A 70 13.87 6.29 20.64
N ARG A 71 14.86 6.85 19.92
CA ARG A 71 16.18 6.24 19.82
C ARG A 71 16.72 6.11 21.24
N GLY A 72 16.82 4.88 21.75
CA GLY A 72 17.41 4.63 23.06
C GLY A 72 18.73 5.39 23.14
N ARG A 73 18.91 6.19 24.20
CA ARG A 73 20.17 6.88 24.44
C ARG A 73 21.25 5.80 24.42
N ARG A 74 22.10 5.77 23.38
CA ARG A 74 23.33 4.99 23.41
C ARG A 74 24.09 5.51 24.63
N ARG A 75 24.24 4.66 25.65
CA ARG A 75 25.21 4.89 26.71
C ARG A 75 26.60 4.56 26.20
#